data_AF-A0A9E4BI44-F1
#
_entry.id   AF-A0A9E4BI44-F1
#
_cell.length_a   1.000
_cell.length_b   1.000
_cell.length_c   1.000
_cell.angle_alpha   90.00
_cell.angle_beta   90.00
_cell.angle_gamma   90.00
#
_symmetry.space_group_name_H-M   'P 1'
#
loop_
_entity.id
_entity.type
_entity.pdbx_description
1 polymer ?
#
loop_
_entity_poly.entity_id
_entity_poly.type
_entity_poly.pdbx_seq_one_letter_code
_entity_poly.pdbx_strand_id
1 'polypeptide(L)'
;GIAPGVYFRMLMVGYLEGIGSERGIAWRCRDSISLREFLGYGLAKTPPEHSTLSKTRKRLSLEAHGAVFGWVLERLQESGLLGGKTVGVDSTTLEANAAMRAIVRRDDDTEY
;
A
#
# COMPACT_ATOMS: atom_id res chain seq x y z
N GLY A 1 11.33 -14.37 0.67
CA GLY A 1 10.74 -13.13 0.13
C GLY A 1 9.25 -13.38 -0.09
N ILE A 2 8.48 -12.37 -0.50
CA ILE A 2 7.07 -12.55 -0.89
C ILE A 2 6.90 -12.25 -2.37
N ALA A 3 5.85 -12.80 -2.96
CA ALA A 3 5.48 -12.43 -4.33
C ALA A 3 5.17 -10.92 -4.39
N PRO A 4 5.70 -10.18 -5.39
CA PRO A 4 5.45 -8.75 -5.51
C PRO A 4 3.95 -8.39 -5.52
N GLY A 5 3.11 -9.21 -6.15
CA GLY A 5 1.65 -8.99 -6.13
C GLY A 5 1.03 -9.01 -4.74
N VAL A 6 1.50 -9.87 -3.83
CA VAL A 6 1.04 -9.89 -2.42
C VAL A 6 1.46 -8.61 -1.71
N TYR A 7 2.70 -8.17 -1.94
CA TYR A 7 3.22 -6.92 -1.38
C TYR A 7 2.37 -5.72 -1.78
N PHE A 8 2.12 -5.55 -3.09
CA PHE A 8 1.32 -4.42 -3.59
C PHE A 8 -0.15 -4.48 -3.12
N ARG A 9 -0.75 -5.67 -3.05
CA ARG A 9 -2.09 -5.82 -2.46
C ARG A 9 -2.14 -5.40 -0.99
N MET A 10 -1.13 -5.74 -0.20
CA MET A 10 -1.03 -5.28 1.20
C MET A 10 -0.85 -3.75 1.28
N LEU A 11 -0.09 -3.13 0.37
CA LEU A 11 0.01 -1.67 0.30
C LEU A 11 -1.33 -1.01 -0.05
N MET A 12 -2.09 -1.59 -0.99
CA MET A 12 -3.44 -1.10 -1.32
C MET A 12 -4.38 -1.14 -0.12
N VAL A 13 -4.36 -2.22 0.68
CA VAL A 13 -5.12 -2.28 1.94
C VAL A 13 -4.74 -1.11 2.85
N GLY A 14 -3.44 -0.88 3.04
CA GLY A 14 -2.96 0.24 3.85
C GLY A 14 -3.42 1.59 3.35
N TYR A 15 -3.37 1.80 2.03
CA TYR A 15 -3.81 3.05 1.41
C TYR A 15 -5.32 3.27 1.56
N LEU A 16 -6.13 2.27 1.19
CA LEU A 16 -7.59 2.35 1.17
C LEU A 16 -8.21 2.46 2.57
N GLU A 17 -7.55 1.88 3.58
CA GLU A 17 -8.03 1.93 4.97
C GLU A 17 -7.31 2.98 5.83
N GLY A 18 -6.43 3.79 5.24
CA GLY A 18 -5.70 4.85 5.96
C GLY A 18 -4.65 4.33 6.97
N ILE A 19 -4.15 3.11 6.80
CA ILE A 19 -3.17 2.48 7.70
C ILE A 19 -1.75 2.76 7.19
N GLY A 20 -1.08 3.73 7.82
CA GLY A 20 0.27 4.18 7.41
C GLY A 20 1.44 3.30 7.88
N SER A 21 1.21 2.30 8.73
CA SER A 21 2.30 1.47 9.28
C SER A 21 2.28 0.05 8.71
N GLU A 22 3.46 -0.49 8.35
CA GLU A 22 3.59 -1.87 7.86
C GLU A 22 3.14 -2.90 8.91
N ARG A 23 3.30 -2.58 10.20
CA ARG A 23 2.79 -3.39 11.31
C ARG A 23 1.26 -3.40 11.33
N GLY A 24 0.64 -2.23 11.19
CA GLY A 24 -0.81 -2.11 11.10
C GLY A 24 -1.38 -2.85 9.89
N ILE A 25 -0.75 -2.71 8.71
CA ILE A 25 -1.15 -3.42 7.50
C ILE A 25 -1.07 -4.94 7.69
N ALA A 26 0.06 -5.45 8.22
CA ALA A 26 0.23 -6.88 8.45
C ALA A 26 -0.77 -7.43 9.48
N TRP A 27 -1.06 -6.66 10.53
CA TRP A 27 -2.08 -7.01 11.52
C TRP A 27 -3.48 -7.05 10.88
N ARG A 28 -3.86 -6.00 10.16
CA ARG A 28 -5.17 -5.90 9.49
C ARG A 28 -5.41 -7.01 8.49
N CYS A 29 -4.39 -7.36 7.70
CA CYS A 29 -4.43 -8.47 6.75
C CYS A 29 -4.50 -9.84 7.44
N ARG A 30 -4.01 -9.98 8.69
CA ARG A 30 -4.11 -11.22 9.46
C ARG A 30 -5.48 -11.40 10.10
N ASP A 31 -6.04 -10.30 10.59
CA ASP A 31 -7.29 -10.26 11.33
C ASP A 31 -8.52 -10.59 10.46
N SER A 32 -8.48 -10.22 9.17
CA SER A 32 -9.63 -10.38 8.27
C SER A 32 -9.48 -11.50 7.27
N ILE A 33 -10.42 -12.46 7.31
CA ILE A 33 -10.47 -13.59 6.39
C ILE A 33 -10.61 -13.12 4.93
N SER A 34 -11.44 -12.12 4.65
CA SER A 34 -11.61 -11.58 3.29
C SER A 34 -10.33 -10.95 2.76
N LEU A 35 -9.57 -10.24 3.60
CA LEU A 35 -8.26 -9.73 3.19
C LEU A 35 -7.24 -10.86 2.99
N ARG A 36 -7.27 -11.90 3.82
CA ARG A 36 -6.41 -13.08 3.60
C ARG A 36 -6.71 -13.73 2.25
N GLU A 37 -7.98 -13.90 1.92
CA GLU A 37 -8.42 -14.43 0.63
C GLU A 37 -7.97 -13.53 -0.53
N PHE A 38 -8.15 -12.22 -0.42
CA PHE A 38 -7.65 -11.24 -1.39
C PHE A 38 -6.13 -11.33 -1.61
N LEU A 39 -5.36 -11.64 -0.56
CA LEU A 39 -3.92 -11.87 -0.67
C LEU A 39 -3.56 -13.22 -1.31
N GLY A 40 -4.49 -14.17 -1.38
CA GLY A 40 -4.26 -15.55 -1.81
C GLY A 40 -3.86 -16.49 -0.66
N TYR A 41 -4.21 -16.14 0.58
CA TYR A 41 -3.90 -16.88 1.80
C TYR A 41 -5.19 -17.48 2.39
N GLY A 42 -5.32 -18.81 2.33
CA GLY A 42 -6.39 -19.51 3.03
C GLY A 42 -6.17 -19.56 4.55
N LEU A 43 -7.11 -20.17 5.28
CA LEU A 43 -7.08 -20.27 6.75
C LEU A 43 -5.81 -20.94 7.31
N ALA A 44 -5.27 -21.92 6.59
CA ALA A 44 -4.06 -22.65 6.99
C ALA A 44 -2.75 -21.89 6.77
N LYS A 45 -2.76 -20.81 5.98
CA LYS A 45 -1.55 -20.03 5.65
C LYS A 45 -1.61 -18.66 6.31
N THR A 46 -0.53 -18.28 7.00
CA THR A 46 -0.41 -16.96 7.63
C THR A 46 0.05 -15.92 6.60
N PRO A 47 -0.62 -14.75 6.49
CA PRO A 47 -0.14 -13.64 5.67
C PRO A 47 1.26 -13.16 6.06
N PRO A 48 1.96 -12.44 5.17
CA PRO A 48 3.29 -11.92 5.47
C PRO A 48 3.34 -11.03 6.71
N GLU A 49 4.43 -11.18 7.48
CA GLU A 49 4.75 -10.27 8.58
C GLU A 49 5.26 -8.91 8.06
N HIS A 50 5.10 -7.87 8.89
CA HIS A 50 5.55 -6.51 8.59
C HIS A 50 7.02 -6.42 8.16
N SER A 51 7.90 -7.24 8.74
CA SER A 51 9.33 -7.27 8.40
C SER A 51 9.57 -7.70 6.95
N THR A 52 8.66 -8.48 6.38
CA THR A 52 8.71 -8.92 4.99
C THR A 52 8.30 -7.80 4.04
N LEU A 53 7.34 -6.96 4.43
CA LEU A 53 6.99 -5.74 3.71
C LEU A 53 8.18 -4.78 3.71
N SER A 54 8.79 -4.52 4.88
CA SER A 54 9.93 -3.60 4.99
C SER A 54 11.11 -4.05 4.12
N LYS A 55 11.40 -5.36 4.10
CA LYS A 55 12.46 -5.95 3.26
C LYS A 55 12.13 -5.84 1.77
N THR A 56 10.88 -6.02 1.39
CA THR A 56 10.45 -5.95 -0.02
C THR A 56 10.45 -4.50 -0.52
N ARG A 57 9.97 -3.55 0.30
CA ARG A 57 10.03 -2.11 0.01
C ARG A 57 11.45 -1.64 -0.30
N LYS A 58 12.44 -2.10 0.48
CA LYS A 58 13.86 -1.75 0.27
C LYS A 58 14.47 -2.35 -1.01
N ARG A 59 13.85 -3.38 -1.59
CA ARG A 59 14.37 -4.07 -2.78
C ARG A 59 13.80 -3.52 -4.09
N LEU A 60 12.65 -2.86 -4.03
CA LEU A 60 11.96 -2.31 -5.19
C LEU A 60 12.25 -0.81 -5.30
N SER A 61 12.56 -0.33 -6.50
CA SER A 61 12.76 1.09 -6.76
C SER A 61 11.44 1.86 -6.64
N LEU A 62 11.51 3.17 -6.39
CA LEU A 62 10.32 4.03 -6.41
C LEU A 62 9.63 3.99 -7.78
N GLU A 63 10.41 3.93 -8.87
CA GLU A 63 9.92 3.75 -10.23
C GLU A 63 9.08 2.48 -10.38
N ALA A 64 9.52 1.35 -9.82
CA ALA A 64 8.75 0.10 -9.86
C ALA A 64 7.40 0.23 -9.13
N HIS A 65 7.34 0.99 -8.03
CA HIS A 65 6.08 1.25 -7.34
C HIS A 65 5.15 2.12 -8.20
N GLY A 66 5.69 3.17 -8.82
CA GLY A 66 4.95 4.04 -9.73
C GLY A 66 4.40 3.28 -10.95
N ALA A 67 5.22 2.42 -11.55
CA ALA A 67 4.84 1.59 -12.69
C ALA A 67 3.69 0.62 -12.34
N VAL A 68 3.76 -0.05 -11.19
CA VAL A 68 2.68 -0.94 -10.73
C VAL A 68 1.41 -0.14 -10.41
N PHE A 69 1.53 1.03 -9.79
CA PHE A 69 0.38 1.88 -9.51
C PHE A 69 -0.32 2.34 -10.80
N GLY A 70 0.44 2.82 -11.79
CA GLY A 70 -0.10 3.18 -13.11
C GLY A 70 -0.76 1.98 -13.80
N TRP A 71 -0.11 0.82 -13.77
CA TRP A 71 -0.68 -0.42 -14.30
C TRP A 71 -2.01 -0.80 -13.64
N VAL A 72 -2.14 -0.64 -12.31
CA VAL A 72 -3.41 -0.88 -11.61
C VAL A 72 -4.49 0.09 -12.08
N LEU A 73 -4.18 1.37 -12.23
CA LEU A 73 -5.13 2.37 -12.74
C LEU A 73 -5.60 2.04 -14.16
N GLU A 74 -4.71 1.61 -15.04
CA GLU A 74 -5.10 1.16 -16.38
C GLU A 74 -6.08 -0.03 -16.32
N ARG A 75 -5.86 -1.01 -15.43
CA ARG A 75 -6.80 -2.13 -15.27
C ARG A 75 -8.16 -1.67 -14.73
N LEU A 76 -8.17 -0.68 -13.84
CA LEU A 76 -9.42 -0.06 -13.38
C LEU A 76 -10.13 0.68 -14.52
N GLN A 77 -9.37 1.34 -15.41
CA GLN A 77 -9.94 1.97 -16.60
C GLN A 77 -10.57 0.95 -17.55
N GLU A 78 -9.85 -0.13 -17.87
CA GLU A 78 -10.32 -1.18 -18.77
C GLU A 78 -11.54 -1.92 -18.23
N SER A 79 -11.65 -2.05 -16.91
CA SER A 79 -12.83 -2.61 -16.25
C SER A 79 -14.00 -1.63 -16.12
N GLY A 80 -13.87 -0.40 -16.65
CA GLY A 80 -14.91 0.62 -16.58
C GLY A 80 -15.12 1.20 -15.17
N LEU A 81 -14.19 0.97 -14.24
CA LEU A 81 -14.24 1.45 -12.87
C LEU A 81 -13.66 2.88 -12.73
N LEU A 82 -13.03 3.41 -13.78
CA LEU A 82 -12.65 4.81 -13.87
C LEU A 82 -13.61 5.55 -14.82
N GLY A 83 -14.36 6.51 -14.28
CA GLY A 83 -15.29 7.34 -15.04
C GLY A 83 -14.56 8.38 -15.89
N GLY A 84 -14.59 8.22 -17.20
CA GLY A 84 -14.12 9.24 -18.14
C GLY A 84 -15.14 10.38 -18.27
N LYS A 85 -14.66 11.61 -18.05
CA LYS A 85 -15.29 12.94 -18.23
C LYS A 85 -15.79 13.56 -16.93
N THR A 86 -15.15 14.70 -16.62
CA THR A 86 -15.21 15.51 -15.40
C THR A 86 -14.21 15.02 -14.37
N VAL A 87 -13.12 15.79 -14.21
CA VAL A 87 -12.33 15.84 -12.97
C VAL A 87 -13.26 16.45 -11.91
N GLY A 88 -14.28 15.68 -11.53
CA GLY A 88 -15.05 15.89 -10.32
C GLY A 88 -14.17 15.37 -9.22
N VAL A 89 -13.31 16.26 -8.71
CA VAL A 89 -12.81 16.15 -7.34
C VAL A 89 -14.04 16.23 -6.46
N ASP A 90 -14.83 15.15 -6.34
CA ASP A 90 -15.82 15.07 -5.29
C ASP A 90 -15.02 15.00 -4.00
N SER A 91 -14.95 16.17 -3.40
CA SER A 91 -14.14 16.48 -2.24
C SER A 91 -14.83 15.88 -1.03
N THR A 92 -14.79 14.56 -0.88
CA THR A 92 -14.41 14.11 0.46
C THR A 92 -12.94 14.40 0.56
N THR A 93 -12.57 15.26 1.52
CA THR A 93 -11.21 15.59 1.94
C THR A 93 -10.47 14.35 2.45
N LEU A 94 -10.37 13.31 1.64
CA LEU A 94 -9.21 12.46 1.67
C LEU A 94 -8.18 13.27 0.88
N GLU A 95 -7.47 14.14 1.58
CA GLU A 95 -6.13 14.53 1.14
C GLU A 95 -5.50 13.30 0.52
N ALA A 96 -4.96 13.45 -0.68
CA ALA A 96 -4.21 12.40 -1.31
C ALA A 96 -3.27 11.82 -0.25
N ASN A 97 -3.63 10.65 0.32
CA ASN A 97 -2.80 9.90 1.23
C ASN A 97 -1.70 9.20 0.41
N ALA A 98 -1.22 9.86 -0.64
CA ALA A 98 0.18 9.90 -0.99
C ALA A 98 0.90 10.41 0.26
N ALA A 99 1.13 9.50 1.20
CA ALA A 99 1.95 9.74 2.36
C ALA A 99 3.36 10.10 1.87
N MET A 100 3.56 11.39 1.60
CA MET A 100 4.83 12.11 1.75
C MET A 100 5.20 12.21 3.24
N ARG A 101 4.95 11.14 4.01
CA ARG A 101 5.55 10.92 5.33
C ARG A 101 6.74 9.98 5.18
N ALA A 102 7.59 10.27 4.19
CA ALA A 102 8.97 9.87 4.25
C ALA A 102 9.68 10.83 5.22
N ILE A 103 9.73 10.39 6.48
CA ILE A 103 10.81 10.61 7.44
C ILE A 103 10.81 11.97 8.16
N VAL A 104 10.58 11.87 9.46
CA VAL A 104 10.73 12.91 10.48
C VAL A 104 12.21 13.25 10.69
N ARG A 105 12.42 14.55 10.97
CA ARG A 105 13.57 15.27 11.52
C ARG A 105 14.78 14.45 12.01
N ARG A 106 15.96 14.90 11.61
CA ARG A 106 17.19 14.77 12.40
C ARG A 106 17.39 16.10 13.10
N ASP A 107 17.17 16.14 14.41
CA ASP A 107 17.74 17.18 15.25
C ASP A 107 19.27 16.98 15.18
N ASP A 108 19.98 17.96 14.62
CA ASP A 108 21.42 18.06 14.77
C ASP A 108 21.68 18.73 16.12
N ASP A 109 21.81 17.89 17.15
CA ASP A 109 22.27 18.26 18.49
C ASP A 109 23.80 18.39 18.46
N THR A 110 24.31 19.40 17.74
CA THR A 110 25.73 19.79 17.84
C THR A 110 25.95 20.55 19.13
N GLU A 111 26.46 19.83 20.13
CA GLU A 111 27.11 20.38 21.32
C GLU A 111 28.55 20.79 20.93
N TYR A 112 28.85 22.09 20.98
CA TYR A 112 30.16 22.69 21.27
C TYR A 112 29.96 24.10 21.83
#